data_AF-A0A838P6A7-F1
#
_entry.id   AF-A0A838P6A7-F1
#
_cell.length_a   1.000
_cell.length_b   1.000
_cell.length_c   1.000
_cell.angle_alpha   90.00
_cell.angle_beta   90.00
_cell.angle_gamma   90.00
#
_symmetry.space_group_name_H-M   'P 1'
#
loop_
_entity.id
_entity.type
_entity.pdbx_description
1 polymer ?
#
loop_
_entity_poly.entity_id
_entity_poly.type
_entity_poly.pdbx_seq_one_letter_code
_entity_poly.pdbx_strand_id
1 'polypeptide(L)'
;MTMFGQAYSEPPIPGQPSQGFFGYWRHGPLDSVAQGREVWLNLVDSPERIEYELFLDCTAEIEQPIENDELVFNDEQPGKIEEYAQADVTPGIWGPSVRWSFPQINDAKVEPTPEDAAGDSLRYSYAGLPEKNSDFKFADFVTRFESSQAGSAGCQGQTRPVAFFFSREAANNPGKPVLPPNAKRSGPDPNWFYYWLQTKAAQGHAKQIRYSDGTDRNSDGTLRCEPGDYGVYRLETDYIVICDLAKNGFKSFSYPGLGPSRENHGIDAFGVTVRHEWQHYLDYQKFWHARFGRYVEGLDKDGDKIPDRLEAPDSLEPPPPLNKNIKHFNPLVFDSALKGLGDEHTFAWAAESQYPAGVADTEDWSCEGGHQAFSDKCAEIYTVLRGPE
;
A
#
# COMPACT_ATOMS: atom_id res chain seq x y z
N MET A 1 54.32 1.42 36.79
CA MET A 1 54.81 0.12 37.30
C MET A 1 53.57 -0.62 37.79
N THR A 2 53.03 -1.49 36.95
CA THR A 2 51.78 -2.22 37.22
C THR A 2 52.17 -3.49 37.97
N MET A 3 51.79 -3.61 39.25
CA MET A 3 51.98 -4.86 39.99
C MET A 3 50.84 -5.83 39.64
N PHE A 4 51.22 -7.06 39.27
CA PHE A 4 50.30 -8.17 39.05
C PHE A 4 50.21 -9.06 40.29
N GLY A 5 48.99 -9.48 40.63
CA GLY A 5 48.69 -10.62 41.49
C GLY A 5 48.21 -10.28 42.90
N GLN A 6 47.01 -10.75 43.26
CA GLN A 6 46.67 -11.04 44.65
C GLN A 6 46.16 -12.48 44.78
N ALA A 7 46.38 -13.04 45.98
CA ALA A 7 46.54 -14.45 46.28
C ALA A 7 45.29 -15.34 46.11
N TYR A 8 45.57 -16.59 45.76
CA TYR A 8 44.68 -17.75 45.90
C TYR A 8 44.02 -17.76 47.28
N SER A 9 42.70 -17.99 47.32
CA SER A 9 42.00 -18.25 48.58
C SER A 9 42.16 -19.69 49.08
N GLU A 10 42.69 -20.63 48.29
CA GLU A 10 43.12 -21.96 48.73
C GLU A 10 43.98 -22.64 47.63
N PRO A 11 45.10 -23.31 47.96
CA PRO A 11 45.89 -24.02 46.97
C PRO A 11 45.12 -25.24 46.41
N PRO A 12 45.16 -25.49 45.08
CA PRO A 12 44.47 -26.62 44.50
C PRO A 12 45.01 -27.95 45.05
N ILE A 13 44.10 -28.87 45.38
CA ILE A 13 44.45 -30.22 45.84
C ILE A 13 45.00 -31.01 44.63
N PRO A 14 46.22 -31.58 44.72
CA PRO A 14 46.80 -32.34 43.62
C PRO A 14 45.88 -33.49 43.16
N GLY A 15 45.60 -33.55 41.86
CA GLY A 15 44.85 -34.64 41.24
C GLY A 15 43.33 -34.47 41.17
N GLN A 16 42.78 -33.32 41.55
CA GLN A 16 41.35 -33.03 41.36
C GLN A 16 41.14 -31.82 40.43
N PRO A 17 40.17 -31.87 39.51
CA PRO A 17 39.70 -30.69 38.81
C PRO A 17 39.21 -29.66 39.84
N SER A 18 39.74 -28.45 39.79
CA SER A 18 39.25 -27.32 40.58
C SER A 18 38.80 -26.22 39.64
N GLN A 19 37.68 -25.57 39.96
CA GLN A 19 37.29 -24.31 39.35
C GLN A 19 37.86 -23.18 40.20
N GLY A 20 38.85 -22.47 39.66
CA GLY A 20 39.40 -21.26 40.25
C GLY A 20 38.92 -20.04 39.48
N PHE A 21 38.75 -18.93 40.18
CA PHE A 21 38.57 -17.60 39.58
C PHE A 21 39.86 -16.81 39.77
N PHE A 22 40.29 -16.08 38.74
CA PHE A 22 41.35 -15.08 38.87
C PHE A 22 40.72 -13.69 38.83
N GLY A 23 40.96 -12.90 39.87
CA GLY A 23 40.55 -11.50 39.92
C GLY A 23 41.59 -10.64 39.21
N TYR A 24 41.18 -9.96 38.13
CA TYR A 24 42.02 -9.01 37.40
C TYR A 24 41.45 -7.61 37.57
N TRP A 25 42.32 -6.64 37.85
CA TRP A 25 41.94 -5.22 37.97
C TRP A 25 42.96 -4.37 37.23
N ARG A 26 42.46 -3.52 36.33
CA ARG A 26 43.25 -2.53 35.60
C ARG A 26 42.73 -1.14 35.94
N HIS A 27 43.64 -0.20 36.13
CA HIS A 27 43.32 1.20 36.44
C HIS A 27 43.99 2.10 35.39
N GLY A 28 43.24 3.04 34.83
CA GLY A 28 43.72 4.01 33.85
C GLY A 28 42.59 4.94 33.38
N PRO A 29 42.89 5.98 32.58
CA PRO A 29 41.87 6.75 31.86
C PRO A 29 40.95 5.83 31.06
N LEU A 30 39.65 6.13 30.96
CA LEU A 30 38.64 5.25 30.34
C LEU A 30 39.11 4.76 28.95
N ASP A 31 39.58 5.64 28.09
CA ASP A 31 40.08 5.31 26.74
C ASP A 31 41.24 4.30 26.75
N SER A 32 42.01 4.26 27.82
CA SER A 32 43.14 3.34 27.97
C SER A 32 42.72 1.96 28.49
N VAL A 33 41.62 1.87 29.26
CA VAL A 33 41.07 0.61 29.81
C VAL A 33 39.91 0.05 28.99
N ALA A 34 39.28 0.86 28.15
CA ALA A 34 38.13 0.48 27.34
C ALA A 34 38.51 -0.48 26.21
N GLN A 35 39.72 -0.42 25.68
CA GLN A 35 40.22 -1.37 24.69
C GLN A 35 41.65 -1.77 25.03
N GLY A 36 41.98 -3.04 24.81
CA GLY A 36 43.31 -3.53 25.16
C GLY A 36 43.66 -4.83 24.48
N ARG A 37 44.96 -4.99 24.25
CA ARG A 37 45.59 -6.25 23.87
C ARG A 37 46.61 -6.62 24.93
N GLU A 38 46.49 -7.82 25.44
CA GLU A 38 47.38 -8.39 26.45
C GLU A 38 47.88 -9.75 25.99
N VAL A 39 48.98 -10.21 26.60
CA VAL A 39 49.48 -11.58 26.43
C VAL A 39 49.48 -12.22 27.80
N TRP A 40 48.70 -13.27 27.96
CA TRP A 40 48.59 -14.04 29.19
C TRP A 40 49.36 -15.34 29.01
N LEU A 41 49.90 -15.90 30.09
CA LEU A 41 50.50 -17.24 30.04
C LEU A 41 49.45 -18.24 30.52
N ASN A 42 49.22 -19.29 29.74
CA ASN A 42 48.38 -20.39 30.19
C ASN A 42 49.14 -21.29 31.19
N LEU A 43 48.48 -22.36 31.67
CA LEU A 43 49.04 -23.26 32.68
C LEU A 43 50.30 -24.02 32.25
N VAL A 44 50.70 -23.93 30.98
CA VAL A 44 51.93 -24.54 30.43
C VAL A 44 52.92 -23.49 29.90
N ASP A 45 52.83 -22.25 30.40
CA ASP A 45 53.69 -21.11 29.98
C ASP A 45 53.61 -20.79 28.48
N SER A 46 52.53 -21.19 27.80
CA SER A 46 52.30 -20.79 26.42
C SER A 46 51.62 -19.41 26.39
N PRO A 47 52.13 -18.46 25.59
CA PRO A 47 51.53 -17.14 25.46
C PRO A 47 50.20 -17.21 24.71
N GLU A 48 49.13 -16.82 25.38
CA GLU A 48 47.79 -16.61 24.82
C GLU A 48 47.59 -15.11 24.60
N ARG A 49 47.21 -14.71 23.38
CA ARG A 49 46.85 -13.30 23.14
C ARG A 49 45.40 -13.09 23.59
N ILE A 50 45.19 -12.14 24.48
CA ILE A 50 43.86 -11.67 24.89
C ILE A 50 43.62 -10.31 24.27
N GLU A 51 42.48 -10.16 23.62
CA GLU A 51 41.94 -8.87 23.16
C GLU A 51 40.64 -8.64 23.89
N TYR A 52 40.44 -7.43 24.40
CA TYR A 52 39.21 -7.06 25.06
C TYR A 52 38.80 -5.65 24.70
N GLU A 53 37.50 -5.45 24.77
CA GLU A 53 36.83 -4.19 24.59
C GLU A 53 35.69 -4.11 25.60
N LEU A 54 35.57 -2.96 26.26
CA LEU A 54 34.53 -2.64 27.21
C LEU A 54 33.53 -1.75 26.51
N PHE A 55 32.29 -2.21 26.50
CA PHE A 55 31.18 -1.49 25.94
C PHE A 55 30.32 -0.97 27.08
N LEU A 56 29.91 0.28 26.98
CA LEU A 56 28.98 0.90 27.95
C LEU A 56 27.53 0.53 27.63
N ASP A 57 27.26 0.29 26.36
CA ASP A 57 25.95 -0.06 25.84
C ASP A 57 25.99 -1.45 25.20
N CYS A 58 24.83 -2.11 25.25
CA CYS A 58 24.62 -3.33 24.50
C CYS A 58 23.32 -3.22 23.71
N THR A 59 23.41 -3.08 22.39
CA THR A 59 22.30 -2.73 21.50
C THR A 59 22.35 -3.50 20.17
N ALA A 60 21.18 -3.68 19.55
CA ALA A 60 21.05 -4.08 18.15
C ALA A 60 20.15 -3.07 17.42
N GLU A 61 20.77 -2.05 16.83
CA GLU A 61 20.08 -0.99 16.09
C GLU A 61 19.82 -1.45 14.65
N ILE A 62 18.56 -1.53 14.25
CA ILE A 62 18.12 -1.86 12.90
C ILE A 62 18.55 -0.75 11.94
N GLU A 63 19.47 -1.09 11.04
CA GLU A 63 19.89 -0.26 9.91
C GLU A 63 19.00 -0.49 8.68
N GLN A 64 18.58 -1.74 8.46
CA GLN A 64 17.65 -2.13 7.41
C GLN A 64 16.59 -3.09 7.97
N PRO A 65 15.29 -2.85 7.70
CA PRO A 65 14.74 -1.71 6.97
C PRO A 65 14.95 -0.35 7.67
N ILE A 66 14.93 0.75 6.92
CA ILE A 66 14.99 2.11 7.49
C ILE A 66 13.65 2.50 8.15
N GLU A 67 13.61 3.63 8.86
CA GLU A 67 12.37 4.08 9.51
C GLU A 67 11.29 4.41 8.47
N ASN A 68 10.12 3.79 8.62
CA ASN A 68 9.00 3.90 7.69
C ASN A 68 9.36 3.46 6.26
N ASP A 69 10.27 2.50 6.13
CA ASP A 69 10.57 1.91 4.81
C ASP A 69 9.30 1.34 4.16
N GLU A 70 9.24 1.47 2.84
CA GLU A 70 8.12 1.05 2.01
C GLU A 70 8.45 -0.31 1.40
N LEU A 71 7.75 -1.34 1.86
CA LEU A 71 7.91 -2.71 1.38
C LEU A 71 6.79 -3.01 0.39
N VAL A 72 7.17 -3.20 -0.88
CA VAL A 72 6.21 -3.25 -1.99
C VAL A 72 6.18 -4.65 -2.58
N PHE A 73 4.98 -5.26 -2.62
CA PHE A 73 4.80 -6.50 -3.37
C PHE A 73 4.94 -6.23 -4.88
N ASN A 74 5.85 -6.96 -5.53
CA ASN A 74 6.11 -6.88 -6.97
C ASN A 74 4.96 -7.51 -7.80
N ASP A 75 5.14 -7.56 -9.13
CA ASP A 75 4.15 -8.05 -10.10
C ASP A 75 4.18 -9.58 -10.34
N GLU A 76 4.98 -10.34 -9.57
CA GLU A 76 5.04 -11.80 -9.68
C GLU A 76 3.71 -12.47 -9.27
N GLN A 77 3.52 -13.75 -9.63
CA GLN A 77 2.38 -14.55 -9.15
C GLN A 77 2.85 -15.79 -8.39
N PRO A 78 2.69 -15.84 -7.05
CA PRO A 78 2.18 -14.76 -6.18
C PRO A 78 3.15 -13.58 -6.08
N GLY A 79 2.64 -12.38 -5.76
CA GLY A 79 3.47 -11.18 -5.57
C GLY A 79 4.41 -11.34 -4.38
N LYS A 80 5.59 -10.72 -4.44
CA LYS A 80 6.65 -10.89 -3.45
C LYS A 80 7.35 -9.60 -3.04
N ILE A 81 7.91 -9.63 -1.83
CA ILE A 81 8.95 -8.72 -1.33
C ILE A 81 10.19 -9.58 -1.06
N GLU A 82 11.37 -9.16 -1.51
CA GLU A 82 12.64 -9.82 -1.19
C GLU A 82 13.67 -8.77 -0.78
N GLU A 83 14.10 -8.79 0.47
CA GLU A 83 14.91 -7.71 1.07
C GLU A 83 15.91 -8.29 2.09
N TYR A 84 16.75 -7.42 2.66
CA TYR A 84 17.67 -7.75 3.74
C TYR A 84 17.26 -7.05 5.04
N ALA A 85 17.40 -7.77 6.15
CA ALA A 85 17.35 -7.22 7.49
C ALA A 85 18.78 -7.09 8.01
N GLN A 86 19.15 -5.93 8.53
CA GLN A 86 20.49 -5.64 9.05
C GLN A 86 20.38 -4.80 10.32
N ALA A 87 21.14 -5.19 11.33
CA ALA A 87 21.30 -4.45 12.57
C ALA A 87 22.78 -4.18 12.86
N ASP A 88 23.10 -2.96 13.26
CA ASP A 88 24.37 -2.62 13.89
C ASP A 88 24.34 -3.08 15.36
N VAL A 89 25.24 -4.01 15.69
CA VAL A 89 25.25 -4.69 16.98
C VAL A 89 26.49 -4.27 17.75
N THR A 90 26.25 -3.73 18.94
CA THR A 90 27.30 -3.36 19.88
C THR A 90 27.07 -4.10 21.19
N PRO A 91 28.06 -4.81 21.75
CA PRO A 91 29.25 -5.34 21.09
C PRO A 91 28.95 -6.27 19.91
N GLY A 92 29.74 -6.19 18.84
CA GLY A 92 29.56 -7.04 17.65
C GLY A 92 29.66 -8.55 17.90
N ILE A 93 30.26 -8.99 19.01
CA ILE A 93 30.29 -10.41 19.40
C ILE A 93 28.88 -11.00 19.61
N TRP A 94 27.88 -10.15 19.87
CA TRP A 94 26.51 -10.57 20.05
C TRP A 94 25.70 -10.66 18.75
N GLY A 95 26.26 -10.28 17.60
CA GLY A 95 25.56 -10.35 16.31
C GLY A 95 24.87 -11.70 16.05
N PRO A 96 25.55 -12.85 16.22
CA PRO A 96 24.94 -14.17 16.06
C PRO A 96 23.79 -14.48 17.02
N SER A 97 23.68 -13.75 18.14
CA SER A 97 22.63 -13.93 19.14
C SER A 97 21.40 -13.03 18.91
N VAL A 98 21.45 -12.16 17.91
CA VAL A 98 20.29 -11.39 17.46
C VAL A 98 19.26 -12.34 16.83
N ARG A 99 17.99 -12.08 17.14
CA ARG A 99 16.83 -12.69 16.51
C ARG A 99 15.90 -11.63 15.99
N TRP A 100 15.42 -11.87 14.79
CA TRP A 100 14.44 -11.02 14.14
C TRP A 100 13.02 -11.55 14.34
N SER A 101 12.11 -10.63 14.62
CA SER A 101 10.67 -10.87 14.53
C SER A 101 10.14 -10.02 13.39
N PHE A 102 9.56 -10.68 12.41
CA PHE A 102 9.00 -10.08 11.22
C PHE A 102 7.49 -9.83 11.39
N PRO A 103 6.98 -8.67 10.93
CA PRO A 103 5.55 -8.42 10.83
C PRO A 103 4.77 -9.58 10.21
N GLN A 104 3.61 -9.89 10.78
CA GLN A 104 2.68 -10.81 10.14
C GLN A 104 1.67 -10.00 9.32
N ILE A 105 1.60 -10.33 8.04
CA ILE A 105 0.63 -9.80 7.08
C ILE A 105 -0.30 -10.96 6.70
N ASN A 106 -1.61 -10.71 6.71
CA ASN A 106 -2.57 -11.77 6.38
C ASN A 106 -2.37 -12.23 4.94
N ASP A 107 -2.52 -13.53 4.71
CA ASP A 107 -2.33 -14.22 3.42
C ASP A 107 -0.91 -14.20 2.82
N ALA A 108 -0.02 -13.35 3.35
CA ALA A 108 1.40 -13.32 2.99
C ALA A 108 2.21 -14.24 3.90
N LYS A 109 3.02 -15.12 3.30
CA LYS A 109 3.99 -15.95 4.03
C LYS A 109 5.33 -15.23 4.11
N VAL A 110 5.87 -15.08 5.32
CA VAL A 110 7.23 -14.58 5.54
C VAL A 110 8.24 -15.72 5.69
N GLU A 111 9.38 -15.64 5.01
CA GLU A 111 10.45 -16.64 5.02
C GLU A 111 11.82 -15.98 5.22
N PRO A 112 12.38 -15.99 6.44
CA PRO A 112 13.75 -15.57 6.68
C PRO A 112 14.75 -16.66 6.28
N THR A 113 15.96 -16.25 5.91
CA THR A 113 17.10 -17.12 5.62
C THR A 113 18.29 -16.64 6.46
N PRO A 114 18.66 -17.32 7.56
CA PRO A 114 18.18 -18.65 7.99
C PRO A 114 16.75 -18.66 8.57
N GLU A 115 16.10 -19.83 8.55
CA GLU A 115 14.69 -20.01 8.97
C GLU A 115 14.42 -19.65 10.43
N ASP A 116 15.44 -19.75 11.29
CA ASP A 116 15.37 -19.38 12.70
C ASP A 116 15.51 -17.87 12.94
N ALA A 117 15.61 -17.07 11.86
CA ALA A 117 15.73 -15.62 11.89
C ALA A 117 16.92 -15.12 12.74
N ALA A 118 17.99 -15.92 12.79
CA ALA A 118 19.19 -15.65 13.56
C ALA A 118 20.23 -14.81 12.81
N GLY A 119 20.93 -13.95 13.55
CA GLY A 119 22.04 -13.14 13.05
C GLY A 119 21.73 -11.65 13.03
N ASP A 120 22.78 -10.84 12.92
CA ASP A 120 22.76 -9.39 12.75
C ASP A 120 22.46 -8.96 11.31
N SER A 121 22.67 -9.85 10.34
CA SER A 121 22.24 -9.66 8.95
C SER A 121 21.67 -10.94 8.36
N LEU A 122 20.49 -10.84 7.72
CA LEU A 122 19.85 -11.98 7.06
C LEU A 122 18.92 -11.54 5.92
N ARG A 123 18.65 -12.43 4.96
CA ARG A 123 17.68 -12.19 3.88
C ARG A 123 16.30 -12.63 4.32
N TYR A 124 15.25 -11.91 3.94
CA TYR A 124 13.87 -12.36 4.12
C TYR A 124 13.04 -12.14 2.87
N SER A 125 11.95 -12.89 2.75
CA SER A 125 10.93 -12.64 1.74
C SER A 125 9.52 -12.67 2.32
N TYR A 126 8.62 -11.92 1.70
CA TYR A 126 7.18 -12.10 1.85
C TYR A 126 6.63 -12.59 0.51
N ALA A 127 5.74 -13.59 0.51
CA ALA A 127 5.09 -14.09 -0.69
C ALA A 127 3.59 -14.25 -0.48
N GLY A 128 2.79 -13.73 -1.42
CA GLY A 128 1.33 -13.70 -1.33
C GLY A 128 0.84 -12.30 -1.01
N LEU A 129 0.01 -11.75 -1.90
CA LEU A 129 -0.68 -10.49 -1.67
C LEU A 129 -1.88 -10.71 -0.72
N PRO A 130 -2.14 -9.80 0.23
CA PRO A 130 -3.32 -9.86 1.09
C PRO A 130 -4.63 -9.89 0.29
N GLU A 131 -5.65 -10.63 0.75
CA GLU A 131 -6.97 -10.57 0.13
C GLU A 131 -7.67 -9.22 0.37
N LYS A 132 -7.43 -8.63 1.55
CA LYS A 132 -8.11 -7.40 1.95
C LYS A 132 -7.18 -6.20 1.90
N ASN A 133 -7.70 -5.09 1.37
CA ASN A 133 -7.00 -3.80 1.39
C ASN A 133 -6.64 -3.36 2.82
N SER A 134 -7.45 -3.71 3.82
CA SER A 134 -7.21 -3.38 5.22
C SER A 134 -6.04 -4.13 5.88
N ASP A 135 -5.46 -5.12 5.19
CA ASP A 135 -4.35 -5.91 5.71
C ASP A 135 -2.98 -5.30 5.35
N PHE A 136 -2.94 -4.40 4.37
CA PHE A 136 -1.84 -3.45 4.21
C PHE A 136 -1.86 -2.44 5.36
N LYS A 137 -0.69 -2.17 5.93
CA LYS A 137 -0.56 -1.42 7.18
C LYS A 137 0.90 -1.06 7.45
N PHE A 138 1.06 -0.18 8.43
CA PHE A 138 2.30 -0.08 9.20
C PHE A 138 2.45 -1.27 10.16
N ALA A 139 3.65 -1.81 10.26
CA ALA A 139 4.00 -2.86 11.21
C ALA A 139 5.48 -2.85 11.57
N ASP A 140 5.82 -3.54 12.66
CA ASP A 140 7.10 -3.40 13.33
C ASP A 140 8.04 -4.59 13.07
N PHE A 141 9.24 -4.30 12.57
CA PHE A 141 10.39 -5.19 12.68
C PHE A 141 10.97 -5.08 14.09
N VAL A 142 11.34 -6.21 14.70
CA VAL A 142 11.88 -6.21 16.05
C VAL A 142 13.13 -7.08 16.12
N THR A 143 14.21 -6.54 16.69
CA THR A 143 15.40 -7.30 17.06
C THR A 143 15.34 -7.63 18.56
N ARG A 144 15.88 -8.79 18.94
CA ARG A 144 16.08 -9.20 20.35
C ARG A 144 17.35 -10.03 20.48
N PHE A 145 17.91 -10.07 21.68
CA PHE A 145 19.02 -10.98 22.02
C PHE A 145 18.49 -12.23 22.72
N GLU A 146 18.87 -13.42 22.24
CA GLU A 146 18.49 -14.71 22.87
C GLU A 146 19.59 -15.33 23.76
N SER A 147 20.81 -14.82 23.70
CA SER A 147 21.91 -15.33 24.55
C SER A 147 21.65 -14.98 26.02
N SER A 148 21.79 -15.96 26.92
CA SER A 148 21.72 -15.73 28.37
C SER A 148 22.80 -14.77 28.87
N GLN A 149 23.94 -14.73 28.19
CA GLN A 149 25.05 -13.82 28.48
C GLN A 149 24.68 -12.39 28.05
N ALA A 150 24.08 -12.23 26.87
CA ALA A 150 23.57 -10.93 26.41
C ALA A 150 22.43 -10.42 27.31
N GLY A 151 21.51 -11.31 27.72
CA GLY A 151 20.46 -10.98 28.68
C GLY A 151 21.00 -10.54 30.04
N SER A 152 22.05 -11.21 30.53
CA SER A 152 22.72 -10.81 31.79
C SER A 152 23.49 -9.50 31.66
N ALA A 153 23.97 -9.16 30.46
CA ALA A 153 24.61 -7.89 30.14
C ALA A 153 23.60 -6.75 29.90
N GLY A 154 22.29 -7.02 29.96
CA GLY A 154 21.26 -6.00 29.80
C GLY A 154 21.03 -5.54 28.35
N CYS A 155 21.45 -6.34 27.36
CA CYS A 155 21.37 -6.01 25.95
C CYS A 155 19.94 -5.72 25.47
N GLN A 156 19.76 -4.65 24.70
CA GLN A 156 18.46 -4.17 24.20
C GLN A 156 18.37 -4.28 22.68
N GLY A 157 17.29 -4.87 22.19
CA GLY A 157 16.95 -4.78 20.78
C GLY A 157 16.24 -3.48 20.44
N GLN A 158 15.85 -3.34 19.17
CA GLN A 158 15.12 -2.19 18.65
C GLN A 158 13.81 -2.65 17.99
N THR A 159 12.88 -1.70 17.89
CA THR A 159 11.68 -1.81 17.06
C THR A 159 11.74 -0.76 15.95
N ARG A 160 11.42 -1.16 14.73
CA ARG A 160 11.45 -0.31 13.54
C ARG A 160 10.14 -0.44 12.77
N PRO A 161 9.33 0.63 12.64
CA PRO A 161 8.12 0.60 11.84
C PRO A 161 8.45 0.62 10.34
N VAL A 162 7.70 -0.15 9.57
CA VAL A 162 7.69 -0.17 8.10
C VAL A 162 6.25 -0.20 7.59
N ALA A 163 6.03 0.15 6.34
CA ALA A 163 4.72 0.08 5.70
C ALA A 163 4.72 -0.90 4.53
N PHE A 164 3.63 -1.65 4.38
CA PHE A 164 3.44 -2.63 3.32
C PHE A 164 2.50 -2.08 2.24
N PHE A 165 2.91 -2.17 0.97
CA PHE A 165 2.18 -1.65 -0.19
C PHE A 165 2.03 -2.71 -1.28
N PHE A 166 1.09 -2.48 -2.18
CA PHE A 166 0.99 -3.23 -3.44
C PHE A 166 1.44 -2.37 -4.62
N SER A 167 2.06 -2.99 -5.64
CA SER A 167 2.20 -2.31 -6.93
C SER A 167 0.83 -2.09 -7.56
N ARG A 168 0.53 -0.83 -7.86
CA ARG A 168 -0.79 -0.31 -8.27
C ARG A 168 -1.28 -0.93 -9.57
N GLU A 169 -0.41 -1.02 -10.56
CA GLU A 169 -0.74 -1.39 -11.94
C GLU A 169 -0.55 -2.88 -12.22
N ALA A 170 0.12 -3.61 -11.34
CA ALA A 170 0.23 -5.06 -11.43
C ALA A 170 -1.15 -5.73 -11.36
N ALA A 171 -1.30 -6.91 -11.96
CA ALA A 171 -2.56 -7.65 -12.03
C ALA A 171 -2.41 -9.07 -11.42
N ASN A 172 -1.89 -9.11 -10.20
CA ASN A 172 -1.56 -10.31 -9.44
C ASN A 172 -2.30 -10.42 -8.10
N ASN A 173 -3.33 -9.60 -7.87
CA ASN A 173 -4.21 -9.71 -6.70
C ASN A 173 -4.83 -11.11 -6.58
N PRO A 174 -5.17 -11.54 -5.35
CA PRO A 174 -5.76 -12.87 -5.11
C PRO A 174 -7.23 -12.99 -5.55
N GLY A 175 -7.84 -11.90 -6.02
CA GLY A 175 -9.22 -11.86 -6.48
C GLY A 175 -9.49 -12.73 -7.70
N LYS A 176 -10.71 -13.27 -7.79
CA LYS A 176 -11.23 -13.82 -9.06
C LYS A 176 -11.90 -12.69 -9.85
N PRO A 177 -11.69 -12.60 -11.18
CA PRO A 177 -12.42 -11.64 -12.00
C PRO A 177 -13.94 -11.84 -11.85
N VAL A 178 -14.67 -10.81 -11.44
CA VAL A 178 -16.14 -10.86 -11.45
C VAL A 178 -16.61 -10.52 -12.86
N LEU A 179 -16.80 -11.56 -13.68
CA LEU A 179 -17.25 -11.40 -15.06
C LEU A 179 -18.76 -11.15 -15.12
N PRO A 180 -19.23 -10.15 -15.90
CA PRO A 180 -20.63 -10.06 -16.29
C PRO A 180 -21.09 -11.33 -17.01
N PRO A 181 -22.39 -11.69 -16.96
CA PRO A 181 -22.96 -12.70 -17.84
C PRO A 181 -22.62 -12.35 -19.30
N ASN A 182 -21.98 -13.27 -20.01
CA ASN A 182 -21.54 -13.16 -21.41
C ASN A 182 -20.32 -12.25 -21.69
N ALA A 183 -19.61 -11.74 -20.68
CA ALA A 183 -18.34 -11.03 -20.91
C ALA A 183 -17.19 -12.02 -21.20
N LYS A 184 -16.52 -11.85 -22.35
CA LYS A 184 -15.24 -12.51 -22.66
C LYS A 184 -14.12 -11.50 -22.37
N ARG A 185 -13.59 -11.53 -21.16
CA ARG A 185 -12.52 -10.61 -20.76
C ARG A 185 -11.14 -11.21 -21.05
N SER A 186 -10.17 -10.34 -21.31
CA SER A 186 -8.79 -10.65 -21.73
C SER A 186 -7.79 -10.81 -20.58
N GLY A 187 -8.13 -10.52 -19.32
CA GLY A 187 -7.18 -10.64 -18.21
C GLY A 187 -7.74 -10.38 -16.80
N PRO A 188 -6.90 -10.55 -15.75
CA PRO A 188 -7.22 -10.19 -14.37
C PRO A 188 -7.35 -8.66 -14.18
N ASP A 189 -8.14 -8.26 -13.19
CA ASP A 189 -8.24 -6.86 -12.77
C ASP A 189 -6.90 -6.35 -12.22
N PRO A 190 -6.51 -5.08 -12.43
CA PRO A 190 -5.32 -4.51 -11.82
C PRO A 190 -5.53 -4.34 -10.31
N ASN A 191 -4.43 -4.34 -9.56
CA ASN A 191 -4.44 -4.28 -8.10
C ASN A 191 -5.14 -3.04 -7.58
N TRP A 192 -4.93 -1.86 -8.19
CA TRP A 192 -5.64 -0.64 -7.83
C TRP A 192 -7.15 -0.83 -7.84
N PHE A 193 -7.69 -1.46 -8.89
CA PHE A 193 -9.11 -1.66 -9.03
C PHE A 193 -9.62 -2.64 -7.97
N TYR A 194 -8.91 -3.77 -7.82
CA TYR A 194 -9.27 -4.79 -6.84
C TYR A 194 -9.31 -4.24 -5.40
N TYR A 195 -8.29 -3.51 -4.98
CA TYR A 195 -8.18 -3.00 -3.62
C TYR A 195 -9.02 -1.76 -3.38
N TRP A 196 -9.06 -0.79 -4.31
CA TRP A 196 -9.88 0.42 -4.13
C TRP A 196 -11.38 0.12 -4.13
N LEU A 197 -11.84 -0.97 -4.77
CA LEU A 197 -13.20 -1.47 -4.63
C LEU A 197 -13.60 -1.79 -3.17
N GLN A 198 -12.63 -2.04 -2.30
CA GLN A 198 -12.86 -2.40 -0.89
C GLN A 198 -12.90 -1.18 0.04
N THR A 199 -12.62 0.02 -0.49
CA THR A 199 -12.48 1.27 0.27
C THR A 199 -13.75 2.12 0.23
N LYS A 200 -13.74 3.24 0.94
CA LYS A 200 -14.81 4.25 0.86
C LYS A 200 -14.95 4.86 -0.52
N ALA A 201 -13.92 4.84 -1.37
CA ALA A 201 -14.00 5.38 -2.73
C ALA A 201 -15.03 4.63 -3.60
N ALA A 202 -15.23 3.33 -3.34
CA ALA A 202 -16.26 2.53 -3.99
C ALA A 202 -17.69 2.83 -3.48
N GLN A 203 -17.84 3.63 -2.42
CA GLN A 203 -19.11 4.13 -1.89
C GLN A 203 -20.14 3.02 -1.56
N GLY A 204 -19.66 1.81 -1.25
CA GLY A 204 -20.51 0.65 -0.97
C GLY A 204 -21.08 -0.06 -2.20
N HIS A 205 -20.66 0.33 -3.40
CA HIS A 205 -21.18 -0.19 -4.68
C HIS A 205 -20.31 -1.29 -5.31
N ALA A 206 -19.31 -1.82 -4.60
CA ALA A 206 -18.31 -2.74 -5.15
C ALA A 206 -18.88 -3.90 -6.00
N LYS A 207 -20.00 -4.49 -5.58
CA LYS A 207 -20.66 -5.61 -6.30
C LYS A 207 -21.24 -5.23 -7.65
N GLN A 208 -21.44 -3.95 -7.91
CA GLN A 208 -22.06 -3.38 -9.11
C GLN A 208 -21.07 -2.47 -9.87
N ILE A 209 -19.78 -2.59 -9.58
CA ILE A 209 -18.73 -1.92 -10.34
C ILE A 209 -17.97 -2.98 -11.12
N ARG A 210 -17.66 -2.70 -12.39
CA ARG A 210 -16.86 -3.55 -13.27
C ARG A 210 -15.69 -2.74 -13.82
N TYR A 211 -14.57 -3.38 -14.05
CA TYR A 211 -13.45 -2.74 -14.73
C TYR A 211 -13.52 -3.01 -16.24
N SER A 212 -12.96 -2.12 -17.04
CA SER A 212 -12.66 -2.36 -18.45
C SER A 212 -11.31 -1.75 -18.82
N ASP A 213 -10.48 -2.56 -19.48
CA ASP A 213 -9.17 -2.12 -19.97
C ASP A 213 -9.27 -1.28 -21.26
N GLY A 214 -10.49 -0.95 -21.71
CA GLY A 214 -10.74 -0.26 -22.98
C GLY A 214 -10.58 -1.14 -24.23
N THR A 215 -10.40 -2.46 -24.07
CA THR A 215 -10.42 -3.43 -25.18
C THR A 215 -11.72 -4.23 -25.24
N ASP A 216 -12.45 -4.28 -24.12
CA ASP A 216 -13.77 -4.91 -24.06
C ASP A 216 -14.76 -4.22 -25.01
N ARG A 217 -15.63 -5.02 -25.63
CA ARG A 217 -16.68 -4.53 -26.52
C ARG A 217 -18.08 -4.79 -25.95
N ASN A 218 -19.01 -3.94 -26.34
CA ASN A 218 -20.44 -4.12 -26.15
C ASN A 218 -20.99 -5.15 -27.16
N SER A 219 -22.26 -5.57 -26.99
CA SER A 219 -22.92 -6.54 -27.88
C SER A 219 -23.09 -6.06 -29.32
N ASP A 220 -23.14 -4.74 -29.52
CA ASP A 220 -23.18 -4.07 -30.82
C ASP A 220 -21.77 -3.91 -31.46
N GLY A 221 -20.72 -4.36 -30.78
CA GLY A 221 -19.33 -4.28 -31.24
C GLY A 221 -18.63 -2.95 -30.95
N THR A 222 -19.29 -1.96 -30.35
CA THR A 222 -18.64 -0.71 -29.89
C THR A 222 -17.71 -0.98 -28.72
N LEU A 223 -16.73 -0.09 -28.49
CA LEU A 223 -15.87 -0.20 -27.31
C LEU A 223 -16.69 0.08 -26.05
N ARG A 224 -16.44 -0.70 -25.00
CA ARG A 224 -17.10 -0.47 -23.72
C ARG A 224 -16.66 0.86 -23.12
N CYS A 225 -15.36 1.13 -23.13
CA CYS A 225 -14.76 2.41 -22.79
C CYS A 225 -14.05 2.97 -24.02
N GLU A 226 -14.40 4.19 -24.43
CA GLU A 226 -13.72 4.92 -25.50
C GLU A 226 -12.45 5.61 -24.98
N PRO A 227 -11.49 5.97 -25.86
CA PRO A 227 -10.32 6.72 -25.45
C PRO A 227 -10.70 8.07 -24.81
N GLY A 228 -10.31 8.26 -23.55
CA GLY A 228 -10.63 9.46 -22.77
C GLY A 228 -11.71 9.25 -21.71
N ASP A 229 -12.42 8.12 -21.74
CA ASP A 229 -13.42 7.79 -20.72
C ASP A 229 -12.75 7.45 -19.38
N TYR A 230 -13.34 7.95 -18.29
CA TYR A 230 -12.98 7.55 -16.92
C TYR A 230 -13.86 6.39 -16.45
N GLY A 231 -15.13 6.42 -16.82
CA GLY A 231 -16.13 5.42 -16.51
C GLY A 231 -17.29 5.54 -17.48
N VAL A 232 -18.20 4.57 -17.40
CA VAL A 232 -19.43 4.60 -18.17
C VAL A 232 -20.54 3.82 -17.47
N TYR A 233 -21.72 4.42 -17.41
CA TYR A 233 -22.96 3.71 -17.22
C TYR A 233 -23.62 3.38 -18.56
N ARG A 234 -23.99 2.11 -18.75
CA ARG A 234 -24.76 1.68 -19.91
C ARG A 234 -26.22 1.48 -19.49
N LEU A 235 -27.15 2.10 -20.21
CA LEU A 235 -28.59 1.96 -19.96
C LEU A 235 -29.00 0.49 -19.85
N GLU A 236 -30.00 0.22 -19.02
CA GLU A 236 -30.53 -1.13 -18.79
C GLU A 236 -29.60 -2.11 -18.06
N THR A 237 -28.39 -1.67 -17.66
CA THR A 237 -27.52 -2.47 -16.80
C THR A 237 -27.75 -2.17 -15.32
N ASP A 238 -27.41 -3.13 -14.46
CA ASP A 238 -27.44 -3.05 -13.00
C ASP A 238 -26.06 -2.75 -12.38
N TYR A 239 -25.10 -2.33 -13.22
CA TYR A 239 -23.73 -2.04 -12.86
C TYR A 239 -23.19 -0.82 -13.61
N ILE A 240 -22.11 -0.24 -13.08
CA ILE A 240 -21.29 0.77 -13.77
C ILE A 240 -19.95 0.16 -14.17
N VAL A 241 -19.31 0.76 -15.15
CA VAL A 241 -17.98 0.37 -15.62
C VAL A 241 -17.01 1.49 -15.29
N ILE A 242 -15.86 1.14 -14.71
CA ILE A 242 -14.72 2.03 -14.54
C ILE A 242 -13.70 1.64 -15.60
N CYS A 243 -13.27 2.63 -16.38
CA CYS A 243 -12.30 2.46 -17.43
C CYS A 243 -10.87 2.47 -16.86
N ASP A 244 -9.90 2.14 -17.70
CA ASP A 244 -8.49 2.15 -17.31
C ASP A 244 -7.97 3.55 -17.00
N LEU A 245 -8.02 3.92 -15.72
CA LEU A 245 -7.54 5.20 -15.21
C LEU A 245 -6.03 5.38 -15.44
N ALA A 246 -5.25 4.30 -15.60
CA ALA A 246 -3.82 4.41 -15.88
C ALA A 246 -3.56 5.11 -17.22
N LYS A 247 -4.44 4.93 -18.21
CA LYS A 247 -4.37 5.62 -19.52
C LYS A 247 -4.53 7.13 -19.41
N ASN A 248 -5.18 7.59 -18.36
CA ASN A 248 -5.37 9.01 -18.06
C ASN A 248 -4.43 9.50 -16.93
N GLY A 249 -3.40 8.70 -16.57
CA GLY A 249 -2.46 9.03 -15.51
C GLY A 249 -3.10 9.12 -14.13
N PHE A 250 -4.18 8.36 -13.89
CA PHE A 250 -4.98 8.39 -12.66
C PHE A 250 -5.48 9.79 -12.30
N LYS A 251 -5.82 10.59 -13.31
CA LYS A 251 -6.40 11.93 -13.14
C LYS A 251 -7.86 11.91 -13.54
N SER A 252 -8.71 12.63 -12.82
CA SER A 252 -10.05 13.01 -13.27
C SER A 252 -10.32 14.46 -12.94
N PHE A 253 -11.35 15.05 -13.53
CA PHE A 253 -11.68 16.46 -13.32
C PHE A 253 -13.14 16.64 -12.99
N SER A 254 -13.41 17.46 -11.97
CA SER A 254 -14.73 18.01 -11.75
C SER A 254 -15.00 19.18 -12.68
N TYR A 255 -16.20 19.20 -13.25
CA TYR A 255 -16.56 20.13 -14.32
C TYR A 255 -16.60 21.60 -13.84
N PRO A 256 -16.01 22.55 -14.59
CA PRO A 256 -15.86 23.95 -14.18
C PRO A 256 -17.15 24.78 -14.15
N GLY A 257 -18.26 24.26 -14.69
CA GLY A 257 -19.58 24.91 -14.61
C GLY A 257 -20.10 25.14 -13.18
N LEU A 258 -19.40 24.57 -12.18
CA LEU A 258 -19.72 24.60 -10.76
C LEU A 258 -18.71 25.34 -9.88
N GLY A 259 -17.64 25.88 -10.46
CA GLY A 259 -16.53 26.49 -9.71
C GLY A 259 -15.19 26.24 -10.40
N PRO A 260 -14.05 26.49 -9.72
CA PRO A 260 -12.76 26.08 -10.26
C PRO A 260 -12.77 24.56 -10.45
N SER A 261 -12.32 24.10 -11.62
CA SER A 261 -12.13 22.67 -11.87
C SER A 261 -11.18 22.12 -10.81
N ARG A 262 -11.60 21.04 -10.14
CA ARG A 262 -10.73 20.30 -9.22
C ARG A 262 -10.22 19.09 -9.95
N GLU A 263 -8.90 19.00 -10.04
CA GLU A 263 -8.19 17.81 -10.47
C GLU A 263 -8.16 16.83 -9.29
N ASN A 264 -8.58 15.60 -9.53
CA ASN A 264 -8.52 14.50 -8.56
C ASN A 264 -7.48 13.50 -9.05
N HIS A 265 -6.80 12.85 -8.12
CA HIS A 265 -5.69 11.93 -8.41
C HIS A 265 -5.89 10.58 -7.72
N GLY A 266 -5.31 9.52 -8.29
CA GLY A 266 -5.24 8.21 -7.63
C GLY A 266 -6.62 7.69 -7.20
N ILE A 267 -6.74 7.32 -5.93
CA ILE A 267 -7.98 6.79 -5.36
C ILE A 267 -9.15 7.79 -5.41
N ASP A 268 -8.89 9.10 -5.35
CA ASP A 268 -9.93 10.11 -5.46
C ASP A 268 -10.44 10.21 -6.91
N ALA A 269 -9.57 10.05 -7.91
CA ALA A 269 -10.00 9.98 -9.30
C ALA A 269 -10.94 8.78 -9.53
N PHE A 270 -10.63 7.63 -8.91
CA PHE A 270 -11.51 6.47 -8.89
C PHE A 270 -12.84 6.78 -8.18
N GLY A 271 -12.82 7.33 -6.97
CA GLY A 271 -14.02 7.60 -6.19
C GLY A 271 -14.96 8.62 -6.84
N VAL A 272 -14.41 9.67 -7.46
CA VAL A 272 -15.16 10.65 -8.25
C VAL A 272 -15.82 9.99 -9.45
N THR A 273 -15.09 9.15 -10.19
CA THR A 273 -15.64 8.41 -11.34
C THR A 273 -16.77 7.49 -10.91
N VAL A 274 -16.61 6.74 -9.82
CA VAL A 274 -17.68 5.90 -9.25
C VAL A 274 -18.91 6.74 -8.94
N ARG A 275 -18.73 7.91 -8.32
CA ARG A 275 -19.85 8.80 -7.97
C ARG A 275 -20.58 9.32 -9.21
N HIS A 276 -19.83 9.71 -10.24
CA HIS A 276 -20.36 10.20 -11.51
C HIS A 276 -21.21 9.13 -12.19
N GLU A 277 -20.64 7.96 -12.46
CA GLU A 277 -21.35 6.88 -13.17
C GLU A 277 -22.50 6.30 -12.35
N TRP A 278 -22.36 6.25 -11.02
CA TRP A 278 -23.44 5.78 -10.17
C TRP A 278 -24.64 6.72 -10.18
N GLN A 279 -24.43 8.03 -10.37
CA GLN A 279 -25.51 8.98 -10.51
C GLN A 279 -26.31 8.73 -11.80
N HIS A 280 -25.63 8.44 -12.93
CA HIS A 280 -26.30 7.99 -14.15
C HIS A 280 -27.18 6.76 -13.93
N TYR A 281 -26.69 5.77 -13.16
CA TYR A 281 -27.49 4.62 -12.77
C TYR A 281 -28.73 5.01 -11.97
N LEU A 282 -28.60 5.85 -10.94
CA LEU A 282 -29.73 6.29 -10.10
C LEU A 282 -30.77 7.06 -10.90
N ASP A 283 -30.34 7.95 -11.78
CA ASP A 283 -31.22 8.76 -12.61
C ASP A 283 -31.95 7.90 -13.64
N TYR A 284 -31.26 6.95 -14.28
CA TYR A 284 -31.90 5.98 -15.14
C TYR A 284 -32.98 5.17 -14.39
N GLN A 285 -32.67 4.71 -13.17
CA GLN A 285 -33.62 3.97 -12.35
C GLN A 285 -34.87 4.80 -12.05
N LYS A 286 -34.68 6.10 -11.75
CA LYS A 286 -35.75 7.05 -11.44
C LYS A 286 -36.58 7.46 -12.66
N PHE A 287 -35.94 7.69 -13.81
CA PHE A 287 -36.59 8.25 -15.00
C PHE A 287 -37.31 7.17 -15.82
N TRP A 288 -36.64 6.04 -16.00
CA TRP A 288 -37.02 4.99 -16.94
C TRP A 288 -37.43 3.70 -16.25
N HIS A 289 -36.56 3.13 -15.40
CA HIS A 289 -36.79 1.78 -14.86
C HIS A 289 -38.02 1.70 -13.94
N ALA A 290 -38.22 2.67 -13.05
CA ALA A 290 -39.34 2.68 -12.11
C ALA A 290 -40.72 2.68 -12.79
N ARG A 291 -40.82 3.18 -14.03
CA ARG A 291 -42.09 3.31 -14.75
C ARG A 291 -42.22 2.35 -15.95
N PHE A 292 -41.12 2.09 -16.65
CA PHE A 292 -41.13 1.38 -17.92
C PHE A 292 -40.27 0.11 -17.91
N GLY A 293 -39.44 -0.08 -16.88
CA GLY A 293 -38.47 -1.17 -16.79
C GLY A 293 -37.30 -1.06 -17.78
N ARG A 294 -37.37 -0.15 -18.76
CA ARG A 294 -36.36 0.09 -19.79
C ARG A 294 -36.44 1.49 -20.39
N TYR A 295 -35.43 1.89 -21.17
CA TYR A 295 -35.48 3.09 -22.00
C TYR A 295 -36.53 2.92 -23.11
N VAL A 296 -37.24 4.00 -23.45
CA VAL A 296 -38.25 4.00 -24.52
C VAL A 296 -38.06 5.23 -25.39
N GLU A 297 -37.43 5.05 -26.54
CA GLU A 297 -37.11 6.11 -27.51
C GLU A 297 -38.34 6.95 -27.92
N GLY A 298 -39.53 6.34 -28.02
CA GLY A 298 -40.75 7.09 -28.35
C GLY A 298 -41.22 8.08 -27.26
N LEU A 299 -40.57 8.12 -26.10
CA LEU A 299 -40.89 8.99 -24.96
C LEU A 299 -39.77 9.99 -24.61
N ASP A 300 -38.75 10.07 -25.47
CA ASP A 300 -37.60 10.99 -25.42
C ASP A 300 -37.31 11.40 -26.87
N LYS A 301 -37.96 12.49 -27.32
CA LYS A 301 -38.03 12.86 -28.75
C LYS A 301 -36.74 13.47 -29.30
N ASP A 302 -35.95 14.12 -28.46
CA ASP A 302 -34.65 14.70 -28.79
C ASP A 302 -33.49 13.76 -28.47
N GLY A 303 -33.71 12.73 -27.66
CA GLY A 303 -32.81 11.62 -27.44
C GLY A 303 -31.81 11.86 -26.31
N ASP A 304 -32.07 12.82 -25.41
CA ASP A 304 -31.17 13.28 -24.34
C ASP A 304 -31.16 12.39 -23.08
N LYS A 305 -31.90 11.28 -23.14
CA LYS A 305 -32.05 10.29 -22.06
C LYS A 305 -32.84 10.80 -20.86
N ILE A 306 -33.51 11.94 -20.98
CA ILE A 306 -34.55 12.41 -20.08
C ILE A 306 -35.90 12.22 -20.77
N PRO A 307 -36.88 11.53 -20.16
CA PRO A 307 -38.20 11.42 -20.77
C PRO A 307 -38.88 12.80 -20.92
N ASP A 308 -39.47 13.12 -22.09
CA ASP A 308 -40.16 14.39 -22.42
C ASP A 308 -41.03 14.95 -21.27
N ARG A 309 -41.70 14.06 -20.54
CA ARG A 309 -42.59 14.43 -19.42
C ARG A 309 -41.87 15.12 -18.25
N LEU A 310 -40.57 14.86 -18.11
CA LEU A 310 -39.70 15.41 -17.07
C LEU A 310 -39.05 16.73 -17.49
N GLU A 311 -39.00 17.01 -18.78
CA GLU A 311 -38.36 18.20 -19.33
C GLU A 311 -39.23 19.47 -19.28
N ALA A 312 -40.52 19.32 -18.93
CA ALA A 312 -41.35 20.49 -18.70
C ALA A 312 -40.71 21.36 -17.60
N PRO A 313 -40.71 22.71 -17.72
CA PRO A 313 -39.94 23.60 -16.84
C PRO A 313 -40.15 23.41 -15.33
N ASP A 314 -41.31 22.88 -14.92
CA ASP A 314 -41.67 22.66 -13.52
C ASP A 314 -41.60 21.16 -13.10
N SER A 315 -41.21 20.25 -14.00
CA SER A 315 -41.22 18.80 -13.77
C SER A 315 -39.92 18.25 -13.21
N LEU A 316 -38.78 18.90 -13.49
CA LEU A 316 -37.47 18.46 -13.04
C LEU A 316 -36.61 19.67 -12.63
N GLU A 317 -36.42 19.81 -11.33
CA GLU A 317 -35.54 20.84 -10.78
C GLU A 317 -34.07 20.40 -10.93
N PRO A 318 -33.17 21.27 -11.41
CA PRO A 318 -31.74 20.98 -11.40
C PRO A 318 -31.26 20.64 -9.98
N PRO A 319 -30.32 19.70 -9.80
CA PRO A 319 -29.84 19.34 -8.48
C PRO A 319 -28.91 20.42 -7.89
N PRO A 320 -28.87 20.63 -6.56
CA PRO A 320 -27.78 21.39 -5.94
C PRO A 320 -26.41 20.74 -6.19
N PRO A 321 -25.34 21.51 -6.43
CA PRO A 321 -25.27 22.97 -6.40
C PRO A 321 -25.63 23.67 -7.73
N LEU A 322 -25.98 22.92 -8.78
CA LEU A 322 -26.25 23.45 -10.13
C LEU A 322 -27.51 24.32 -10.23
N ASN A 323 -28.51 24.12 -9.37
CA ASN A 323 -29.74 24.91 -9.34
C ASN A 323 -29.57 26.42 -9.11
N LYS A 324 -28.37 26.87 -8.71
CA LYS A 324 -28.02 28.29 -8.64
C LYS A 324 -27.70 28.90 -10.00
N ASN A 325 -27.20 28.07 -10.93
CA ASN A 325 -26.70 28.49 -12.24
C ASN A 325 -27.63 28.08 -13.39
N ILE A 326 -28.46 27.05 -13.18
CA ILE A 326 -29.42 26.52 -14.14
C ILE A 326 -30.83 26.66 -13.56
N LYS A 327 -31.77 27.19 -14.34
CA LYS A 327 -33.18 27.33 -13.93
C LYS A 327 -34.05 26.13 -14.35
N HIS A 328 -33.75 25.50 -15.47
CA HIS A 328 -34.44 24.32 -16.02
C HIS A 328 -33.50 23.59 -16.98
N PHE A 329 -33.77 22.31 -17.23
CA PHE A 329 -33.08 21.51 -18.24
C PHE A 329 -33.42 22.00 -19.65
N ASN A 330 -32.46 21.94 -20.57
CA ASN A 330 -32.64 22.37 -21.95
C ASN A 330 -32.62 21.15 -22.88
N PRO A 331 -33.78 20.68 -23.36
CA PRO A 331 -33.88 19.51 -24.27
C PRO A 331 -33.04 19.62 -25.55
N LEU A 332 -32.65 20.86 -25.92
CA LEU A 332 -31.87 21.11 -27.13
C LEU A 332 -30.35 20.97 -26.92
N VAL A 333 -29.92 20.62 -25.71
CA VAL A 333 -28.52 20.44 -25.32
C VAL A 333 -28.31 18.96 -25.03
N PHE A 334 -27.55 18.29 -25.90
CA PHE A 334 -27.25 16.86 -25.77
C PHE A 334 -25.77 16.67 -25.44
N ASP A 335 -25.48 15.86 -24.42
CA ASP A 335 -24.14 15.35 -24.08
C ASP A 335 -23.06 16.42 -24.21
N SER A 336 -23.35 17.57 -23.61
CA SER A 336 -22.61 18.79 -23.88
C SER A 336 -21.45 18.92 -22.91
N ALA A 337 -20.59 17.89 -22.85
CA ALA A 337 -19.28 18.03 -22.24
C ALA A 337 -18.63 19.30 -22.84
N LEU A 338 -18.56 20.36 -22.01
CA LEU A 338 -17.98 21.67 -22.33
C LEU A 338 -18.84 22.66 -23.15
N LYS A 339 -20.10 22.35 -23.51
CA LYS A 339 -20.96 23.24 -24.32
C LYS A 339 -22.25 23.73 -23.66
N GLY A 340 -22.61 23.19 -22.50
CA GLY A 340 -23.81 23.61 -21.79
C GLY A 340 -23.98 22.92 -20.46
N LEU A 341 -24.99 23.38 -19.73
CA LEU A 341 -25.58 22.70 -18.59
C LEU A 341 -27.07 22.52 -18.93
N GLY A 342 -27.69 21.43 -18.51
CA GLY A 342 -29.11 21.18 -18.75
C GLY A 342 -29.47 19.92 -19.53
N ASP A 343 -28.59 18.92 -19.51
CA ASP A 343 -28.81 17.54 -19.99
C ASP A 343 -28.76 16.53 -18.81
N GLU A 344 -28.79 15.23 -19.08
CA GLU A 344 -28.70 14.17 -18.08
C GLU A 344 -27.35 14.17 -17.31
N HIS A 345 -26.24 14.47 -17.99
CA HIS A 345 -24.90 14.57 -17.40
C HIS A 345 -24.78 15.63 -16.31
N THR A 346 -25.67 16.63 -16.34
CA THR A 346 -25.78 17.67 -15.32
C THR A 346 -26.00 17.07 -13.93
N PHE A 347 -26.78 15.99 -13.79
CA PHE A 347 -26.95 15.33 -12.49
C PHE A 347 -25.66 14.67 -12.01
N ALA A 348 -24.96 13.97 -12.90
CA ALA A 348 -23.71 13.29 -12.59
C ALA A 348 -22.62 14.28 -12.17
N TRP A 349 -22.48 15.43 -12.83
CA TRP A 349 -21.55 16.49 -12.40
C TRP A 349 -21.91 17.10 -11.04
N ALA A 350 -23.19 17.31 -10.74
CA ALA A 350 -23.61 17.77 -9.42
C ALA A 350 -23.24 16.76 -8.34
N ALA A 351 -23.46 15.47 -8.58
CA ALA A 351 -23.05 14.42 -7.66
C ALA A 351 -21.53 14.45 -7.47
N GLU A 352 -20.76 14.37 -8.55
CA GLU A 352 -19.29 14.43 -8.51
C GLU A 352 -18.76 15.63 -7.69
N SER A 353 -19.32 16.83 -7.85
CA SER A 353 -18.88 18.03 -7.13
C SER A 353 -18.99 17.93 -5.59
N GLN A 354 -19.78 16.98 -5.10
CA GLN A 354 -19.97 16.70 -3.70
C GLN A 354 -19.06 15.59 -3.17
N TYR A 355 -18.24 14.97 -4.01
CA TYR A 355 -17.24 14.00 -3.55
C TYR A 355 -16.21 14.72 -2.66
N PRO A 356 -16.02 14.28 -1.41
CA PRO A 356 -15.00 14.84 -0.53
C PRO A 356 -13.64 14.26 -0.91
N ALA A 357 -12.79 15.06 -1.56
CA ALA A 357 -11.40 14.71 -1.82
C ALA A 357 -10.70 14.30 -0.52
N GLY A 358 -9.90 13.26 -0.57
CA GLY A 358 -9.16 12.69 0.54
C GLY A 358 -9.93 11.70 1.42
N VAL A 359 -11.19 11.38 1.09
CA VAL A 359 -12.04 10.54 1.95
C VAL A 359 -11.53 9.10 2.10
N ALA A 360 -10.76 8.63 1.12
CA ALA A 360 -10.20 7.28 1.05
C ALA A 360 -8.67 7.24 1.13
N ASP A 361 -7.98 8.37 1.37
CA ASP A 361 -6.51 8.45 1.39
C ASP A 361 -5.86 7.53 2.41
N THR A 362 -6.51 7.36 3.57
CA THR A 362 -6.04 6.44 4.62
C THR A 362 -6.20 4.97 4.26
N GLU A 363 -6.86 4.67 3.15
CA GLU A 363 -7.11 3.33 2.64
C GLU A 363 -6.33 3.08 1.33
N ASP A 364 -5.51 4.04 0.88
CA ASP A 364 -4.75 3.96 -0.36
C ASP A 364 -3.31 3.47 -0.12
N TRP A 365 -3.18 2.14 -0.10
CA TRP A 365 -1.91 1.41 0.03
C TRP A 365 -1.26 1.06 -1.31
N SER A 366 -1.66 1.76 -2.38
CA SER A 366 -0.94 1.66 -3.64
C SER A 366 0.42 2.33 -3.49
N CYS A 367 1.46 1.69 -4.01
CA CYS A 367 2.80 2.27 -3.93
C CYS A 367 2.89 3.50 -4.84
N GLU A 368 2.66 3.32 -6.13
CA GLU A 368 2.78 4.40 -7.10
C GLU A 368 1.66 5.43 -6.90
N GLY A 369 2.01 6.62 -6.43
CA GLY A 369 1.08 7.75 -6.26
C GLY A 369 -0.06 7.52 -5.25
N GLY A 370 0.09 6.55 -4.35
CA GLY A 370 -0.84 6.34 -3.25
C GLY A 370 -0.61 7.30 -2.09
N HIS A 371 -1.66 7.55 -1.31
CA HIS A 371 -1.65 8.58 -0.27
C HIS A 371 -0.99 8.14 1.04
N GLN A 372 -0.73 6.85 1.23
CA GLN A 372 0.06 6.33 2.34
C GLN A 372 1.55 6.20 2.01
N ALA A 373 1.99 6.46 0.77
CA ALA A 373 3.40 6.47 0.42
C ALA A 373 4.03 7.84 0.78
N PHE A 374 5.21 7.80 1.41
CA PHE A 374 5.95 8.96 1.90
C PHE A 374 7.35 9.10 1.26
N SER A 375 7.81 8.10 0.49
CA SER A 375 9.15 8.07 -0.10
C SER A 375 9.15 8.01 -1.63
N ASP A 376 10.29 8.40 -2.22
CA ASP A 376 10.52 8.26 -3.66
C ASP A 376 10.70 6.80 -4.10
N LYS A 377 10.85 5.83 -3.16
CA LYS A 377 10.94 4.39 -3.47
C LYS A 377 9.69 3.93 -4.23
N CYS A 378 8.54 4.49 -3.88
CA CYS A 378 7.29 4.30 -4.59
C CYS A 378 7.09 5.22 -5.81
N ALA A 379 7.92 6.25 -6.00
CA ALA A 379 7.95 7.08 -7.21
C ALA A 379 8.90 6.53 -8.31
N GLU A 380 9.96 5.80 -7.95
CA GLU A 380 11.01 5.33 -8.87
C GLU A 380 10.59 4.14 -9.76
N ILE A 381 9.58 3.35 -9.37
CA ILE A 381 9.07 2.19 -10.15
C ILE A 381 8.54 2.64 -11.54
N TYR A 382 8.20 3.91 -11.72
CA TYR A 382 7.74 4.46 -13.00
C TYR A 382 8.83 4.57 -14.09
N THR A 383 10.12 4.42 -13.75
CA THR A 383 11.21 4.74 -14.68
C THR A 383 11.79 3.55 -15.45
N VAL A 384 11.46 2.30 -15.08
CA VAL A 384 12.17 1.12 -15.63
C VAL A 384 11.39 0.33 -16.72
N LEU A 385 10.10 0.63 -16.97
CA LEU A 385 9.30 -0.13 -17.96
C LEU A 385 8.95 0.59 -19.27
N ARG A 386 9.50 1.78 -19.54
CA ARG A 386 9.53 2.33 -20.91
C ARG A 386 10.89 2.08 -21.54
N GLY A 387 11.04 0.91 -22.15
CA GLY A 387 12.07 0.71 -23.17
C GLY A 387 11.92 1.75 -24.29
N PRO A 388 13.01 2.13 -24.98
CA PRO A 388 12.96 3.13 -26.04
C PRO A 388 12.08 2.65 -27.20
N GLU A 389 11.35 3.60 -27.80
CA GLU A 389 10.47 3.44 -28.97
C GLU A 389 11.10 2.70 -30.16
#